data_AF-A0A1M3G6W6-F1
#
_entry.id   AF-A0A1M3G6W6-F1
#
_cell.length_a   1.000
_cell.length_b   1.000
_cell.length_c   1.000
_cell.angle_alpha   90.00
_cell.angle_beta   90.00
_cell.angle_gamma   90.00
#
_symmetry.space_group_name_H-M   'P 1'
#
loop_
_entity.id
_entity.type
_entity.pdbx_description
1 polymer ?
#
loop_
_entity_poly.entity_id
_entity_poly.type
_entity_poly.pdbx_seq_one_letter_code
_entity_poly.pdbx_strand_id
1 'polypeptide(L)'
;MKHIVWIAIAIVSLNCNNDKKESGKVTTTLNSDNCFVYPSVVDSLGVHDLYDSTRWYVYTWECDGTYLPKSDTTKSITFGELPLQFKDLSLKNDTLMLNFFYLDEQTPILTSMTRDNKELVTGVVFNIKTKKKISMSFGGGTITISGGDNRFQNTLHPEVALYLEHHWAALNNCFKKLAEKNGVTSGKIDY
;
A
#
# COMPACT_ATOMS: atom_id res chain seq x y z
N MET A 1 66.75 6.96 34.54
CA MET A 1 65.59 7.74 35.04
C MET A 1 64.56 7.82 33.92
N LYS A 2 63.33 7.41 34.20
CA LYS A 2 62.27 7.15 33.21
C LYS A 2 61.59 8.46 32.82
N HIS A 3 61.57 8.80 31.54
CA HIS A 3 60.76 9.90 31.01
C HIS A 3 59.36 9.38 30.68
N ILE A 4 58.37 9.84 31.44
CA ILE A 4 56.94 9.58 31.21
C ILE A 4 56.43 10.64 30.24
N VAL A 5 56.08 10.20 29.02
CA VAL A 5 55.43 11.04 28.01
C VAL A 5 53.92 11.02 28.28
N TRP A 6 53.36 12.17 28.68
CA TRP A 6 51.92 12.36 28.81
C TRP A 6 51.32 12.70 27.45
N ILE A 7 50.51 11.80 26.90
CA ILE A 7 49.69 12.05 25.72
C ILE A 7 48.37 12.65 26.20
N ALA A 8 48.15 13.93 25.94
CA ALA A 8 46.87 14.59 26.14
C ALA A 8 45.93 14.19 24.97
N ILE A 9 44.94 13.35 25.26
CA ILE A 9 43.86 13.02 24.33
C ILE A 9 42.85 14.17 24.38
N ALA A 10 42.81 14.97 23.31
CA ALA A 10 41.78 15.98 23.10
C ALA A 10 40.48 15.28 22.70
N ILE A 11 39.52 15.21 23.65
CA ILE A 11 38.15 14.77 23.39
C ILE A 11 37.46 15.89 22.62
N VAL A 12 37.38 15.75 21.30
CA VAL A 12 36.52 16.59 20.45
C VAL A 12 35.09 16.15 20.73
N SER A 13 34.42 16.87 21.63
CA SER A 13 32.97 16.80 21.82
C SER A 13 32.29 17.30 20.55
N LEU A 14 31.90 16.36 19.68
CA LEU A 14 30.95 16.59 18.60
C LEU A 14 29.64 17.08 19.21
N ASN A 15 29.40 18.38 19.09
CA ASN A 15 28.10 19.00 19.32
C ASN A 15 27.13 18.45 18.26
N CYS A 16 26.38 17.40 18.59
CA CYS A 16 25.19 17.05 17.86
C CYS A 16 24.18 18.19 18.05
N ASN A 17 24.13 19.11 17.09
CA ASN A 17 22.98 19.99 16.92
C ASN A 17 21.76 19.10 16.73
N ASN A 18 20.97 18.99 17.79
CA ASN A 18 19.71 18.28 17.80
C ASN A 18 18.68 19.17 17.12
N ASP A 19 18.80 19.33 15.80
CA ASP A 19 17.72 19.83 14.96
C ASP A 19 16.63 18.77 14.97
N LYS A 20 15.82 18.80 16.03
CA LYS A 20 14.48 18.24 16.02
C LYS A 20 13.74 18.99 14.91
N LYS A 21 13.82 18.47 13.68
CA LYS A 21 12.80 18.70 12.67
C LYS A 21 11.51 18.23 13.30
N GLU A 22 10.76 19.18 13.84
CA GLU A 22 9.35 19.01 14.08
C GLU A 22 8.78 18.44 12.79
N SER A 23 8.44 17.16 12.84
CA SER A 23 7.52 16.55 11.90
C SER A 23 6.23 17.30 12.09
N GLY A 24 6.10 18.42 11.39
CA GLY A 24 4.84 19.06 11.14
C GLY A 24 3.99 17.97 10.54
N LYS A 25 3.05 17.44 11.35
CA LYS A 25 1.84 16.84 10.83
C LYS A 25 1.23 17.94 9.95
N VAL A 26 1.59 17.91 8.68
CA VAL A 26 0.80 18.54 7.64
C VAL A 26 -0.48 17.72 7.67
N THR A 27 -1.44 18.18 8.46
CA THR A 27 -2.83 17.81 8.29
C THR A 27 -3.25 18.43 6.95
N THR A 28 -2.78 17.82 5.87
CA THR A 28 -3.34 18.05 4.54
C THR A 28 -4.77 17.57 4.69
N THR A 29 -5.69 18.51 4.79
CA THR A 29 -7.09 18.28 4.48
C THR A 29 -7.07 17.64 3.10
N LEU A 30 -7.25 16.31 3.03
CA LEU A 30 -7.22 15.54 1.80
C LEU A 30 -8.34 16.08 0.92
N ASN A 31 -7.99 16.99 0.03
CA ASN A 31 -8.86 17.39 -1.06
C ASN A 31 -9.00 16.13 -1.93
N SER A 32 -10.14 15.45 -1.79
CA SER A 32 -10.36 14.03 -2.09
C SER A 32 -10.40 13.66 -3.57
N ASP A 33 -10.00 14.58 -4.46
CA ASP A 33 -10.25 14.44 -5.90
C ASP A 33 -9.03 14.00 -6.69
N ASN A 34 -7.83 14.00 -6.09
CA ASN A 34 -6.61 13.70 -6.83
C ASN A 34 -6.01 12.33 -6.45
N CYS A 35 -6.56 11.27 -7.06
CA CYS A 35 -6.15 9.89 -6.82
C CYS A 35 -4.77 9.51 -7.39
N PHE A 36 -4.21 10.33 -8.28
CA PHE A 36 -2.93 10.11 -8.95
C PHE A 36 -1.87 11.10 -8.47
N VAL A 37 -1.86 11.37 -7.17
CA VAL A 37 -0.75 12.04 -6.48
C VAL A 37 0.16 10.98 -5.89
N TYR A 38 1.43 11.02 -6.25
CA TYR A 38 2.38 10.00 -5.88
C TYR A 38 3.30 10.49 -4.76
N PRO A 39 3.76 9.60 -3.86
CA PRO A 39 4.84 9.91 -2.95
C PRO A 39 6.11 10.29 -3.73
N SER A 40 6.89 11.25 -3.21
CA SER A 40 8.11 11.73 -3.90
C SER A 40 9.11 10.62 -4.24
N VAL A 41 9.16 9.55 -3.44
CA VAL A 41 10.00 8.38 -3.71
C VAL A 41 9.55 7.60 -4.95
N VAL A 42 8.24 7.54 -5.21
CA VAL A 42 7.66 6.91 -6.41
C VAL A 42 7.97 7.77 -7.63
N ASP A 43 7.80 9.10 -7.51
CA ASP A 43 8.16 10.06 -8.56
C ASP A 43 9.63 9.98 -8.92
N SER A 44 10.51 9.98 -7.91
CA SER A 44 11.96 9.96 -8.11
C SER A 44 12.45 8.68 -8.79
N LEU A 45 11.75 7.56 -8.57
CA LEU A 45 12.07 6.27 -9.19
C LEU A 45 11.38 6.08 -10.56
N GLY A 46 10.42 6.93 -10.92
CA GLY A 46 9.67 6.79 -12.17
C GLY A 46 8.88 5.48 -12.27
N VAL A 47 8.32 5.00 -11.15
CA VAL A 47 7.62 3.70 -11.04
C VAL A 47 6.11 3.85 -10.85
N HIS A 48 5.52 4.90 -11.42
CA HIS A 48 4.09 5.21 -11.35
C HIS A 48 3.20 4.06 -11.83
N ASP A 49 3.62 3.38 -12.90
CA ASP A 49 2.94 2.22 -13.48
C ASP A 49 2.85 1.06 -12.48
N LEU A 50 3.95 0.75 -11.80
CA LEU A 50 4.01 -0.29 -10.78
C LEU A 50 3.23 0.10 -9.52
N TYR A 51 3.27 1.38 -9.15
CA TYR A 51 2.49 1.93 -8.04
C TYR A 51 0.98 1.75 -8.26
N ASP A 52 0.47 2.19 -9.41
CA ASP A 52 -0.94 2.03 -9.78
C ASP A 52 -1.32 0.56 -9.94
N SER A 53 -0.44 -0.25 -10.53
CA SER A 53 -0.65 -1.70 -10.65
C SER A 53 -0.77 -2.37 -9.29
N THR A 54 0.04 -1.95 -8.30
CA THR A 54 -0.05 -2.46 -6.93
C THR A 54 -1.37 -2.08 -6.28
N ARG A 55 -1.80 -0.82 -6.40
CA ARG A 55 -3.09 -0.37 -5.84
C ARG A 55 -4.26 -1.12 -6.45
N TRP A 56 -4.27 -1.23 -7.78
CA TRP A 56 -5.28 -2.00 -8.51
C TRP A 56 -5.32 -3.44 -7.99
N TYR A 57 -4.16 -4.08 -7.89
CA TYR A 57 -4.04 -5.43 -7.38
C TYR A 57 -4.61 -5.58 -5.97
N VAL A 58 -4.13 -4.78 -5.02
CA VAL A 58 -4.56 -4.82 -3.61
C VAL A 58 -6.07 -4.60 -3.49
N TYR A 59 -6.62 -3.64 -4.23
CA TYR A 59 -8.07 -3.40 -4.27
C TYR A 59 -8.83 -4.63 -4.77
N THR A 60 -8.52 -5.09 -5.99
CA THR A 60 -9.25 -6.22 -6.60
C THR A 60 -9.12 -7.53 -5.83
N TRP A 61 -8.04 -7.70 -5.06
CA TRP A 61 -7.86 -8.90 -4.26
C TRP A 61 -8.85 -8.98 -3.10
N GLU A 62 -9.08 -7.86 -2.41
CA GLU A 62 -9.86 -7.83 -1.17
C GLU A 62 -11.26 -7.21 -1.34
N CYS A 63 -11.58 -6.60 -2.48
CA CYS A 63 -12.70 -5.66 -2.62
C CYS A 63 -14.07 -6.20 -2.19
N ASP A 64 -14.32 -7.49 -2.49
CA ASP A 64 -15.56 -8.22 -2.18
C ASP A 64 -15.59 -8.76 -0.75
N GLY A 65 -14.48 -8.69 -0.01
CA GLY A 65 -14.39 -9.08 1.39
C GLY A 65 -15.03 -8.05 2.32
N THR A 66 -15.91 -8.50 3.21
CA THR A 66 -16.44 -7.67 4.29
C THR A 66 -15.33 -7.29 5.27
N TYR A 67 -15.21 -6.01 5.59
CA TYR A 67 -14.37 -5.54 6.67
C TYR A 67 -15.11 -5.70 8.00
N LEU A 68 -14.53 -6.52 8.89
CA LEU A 68 -15.08 -6.83 10.22
C LEU A 68 -14.20 -6.21 11.31
N PRO A 69 -14.41 -4.95 11.70
CA PRO A 69 -13.66 -4.36 12.81
C PRO A 69 -13.98 -5.07 14.14
N LYS A 70 -13.02 -4.99 15.07
CA LYS A 70 -13.22 -5.48 16.45
C LYS A 70 -14.23 -4.69 17.25
N SER A 71 -14.44 -3.41 16.92
CA SER A 71 -15.53 -2.64 17.50
C SER A 71 -16.88 -3.23 17.09
N ASP A 72 -17.86 -3.14 17.98
CA ASP A 72 -19.24 -3.50 17.66
C ASP A 72 -19.89 -2.37 16.87
N THR A 73 -19.62 -2.38 15.56
CA THR A 73 -20.30 -1.55 14.58
C THR A 73 -21.32 -2.38 13.81
N THR A 74 -22.47 -1.78 13.54
CA THR A 74 -23.52 -2.34 12.68
C THR A 74 -23.30 -2.02 11.20
N LYS A 75 -22.31 -1.19 10.86
CA LYS A 75 -21.97 -0.87 9.47
C LYS A 75 -21.30 -2.08 8.82
N SER A 76 -21.94 -2.61 7.79
CA SER A 76 -21.34 -3.55 6.86
C SER A 76 -20.69 -2.77 5.74
N ILE A 77 -19.35 -2.70 5.75
CA ILE A 77 -18.55 -2.11 4.67
C ILE A 77 -17.61 -3.18 4.13
N THR A 78 -17.30 -3.13 2.85
CA THR A 78 -16.29 -4.01 2.26
C THR A 78 -14.97 -3.27 2.04
N PHE A 79 -13.88 -4.00 1.78
CA PHE A 79 -12.59 -3.38 1.50
C PHE A 79 -12.58 -2.52 0.21
N GLY A 80 -13.49 -2.77 -0.74
CA GLY A 80 -13.65 -1.95 -1.94
C GLY A 80 -14.11 -0.51 -1.66
N GLU A 81 -14.75 -0.27 -0.51
CA GLU A 81 -15.20 1.05 -0.07
C GLU A 81 -14.10 1.84 0.65
N LEU A 82 -13.07 1.14 1.15
CA LEU A 82 -12.03 1.72 1.98
C LEU A 82 -10.90 2.37 1.16
N PRO A 83 -10.34 3.50 1.60
CA PRO A 83 -9.16 4.08 0.96
C PRO A 83 -7.89 3.25 1.23
N LEU A 84 -6.99 3.22 0.24
CA LEU A 84 -5.62 2.72 0.40
C LEU A 84 -4.65 3.88 0.64
N GLN A 85 -3.72 3.68 1.58
CA GLN A 85 -2.60 4.57 1.85
C GLN A 85 -1.29 3.88 1.52
N PHE A 86 -0.39 4.60 0.83
CA PHE A 86 0.98 4.14 0.64
C PHE A 86 1.70 4.04 2.00
N LYS A 87 2.26 2.87 2.27
CA LYS A 87 3.02 2.59 3.48
C LYS A 87 4.51 2.84 3.24
N ASP A 88 5.08 2.03 2.36
CA ASP A 88 6.50 2.01 2.07
C ASP A 88 6.78 1.33 0.72
N LEU A 89 8.03 1.43 0.29
CA LEU A 89 8.57 0.61 -0.77
C LEU A 89 9.95 0.12 -0.37
N SER A 90 10.35 -1.02 -0.92
CA SER A 90 11.70 -1.53 -0.77
C SER A 90 12.27 -1.93 -2.13
N LEU A 91 13.45 -1.42 -2.44
CA LEU A 91 14.20 -1.73 -3.64
C LEU A 91 15.40 -2.61 -3.27
N LYS A 92 15.49 -3.79 -3.88
CA LYS A 92 16.66 -4.67 -3.74
C LYS A 92 17.00 -5.27 -5.10
N ASN A 93 18.16 -4.90 -5.63
CA ASN A 93 18.58 -5.23 -7.00
C ASN A 93 17.51 -4.78 -8.01
N ASP A 94 17.08 -5.68 -8.89
CA ASP A 94 16.03 -5.43 -9.89
C ASP A 94 14.60 -5.67 -9.35
N THR A 95 14.44 -5.81 -8.03
CA THR A 95 13.17 -6.14 -7.39
C THR A 95 12.64 -4.96 -6.58
N LEU A 96 11.41 -4.55 -6.88
CA LEU A 96 10.68 -3.50 -6.16
C LEU A 96 9.48 -4.11 -5.45
N MET A 97 9.36 -3.87 -4.15
CA MET A 97 8.16 -4.13 -3.38
C MET A 97 7.47 -2.82 -3.05
N LEU A 98 6.16 -2.76 -3.25
CA LEU A 98 5.30 -1.61 -2.92
C LEU A 98 4.22 -2.09 -1.95
N ASN A 99 4.06 -1.38 -0.83
CA ASN A 99 3.11 -1.75 0.22
C ASN A 99 2.12 -0.63 0.54
N PHE A 100 0.91 -1.03 0.90
CA PHE A 100 -0.23 -0.20 1.21
C PHE A 100 -0.96 -0.71 2.44
N PHE A 101 -1.75 0.17 3.05
CA PHE A 101 -2.73 -0.19 4.07
C PHE A 101 -4.11 0.28 3.64
N TYR A 102 -5.14 -0.49 3.96
CA TYR A 102 -6.49 0.06 4.04
C TYR A 102 -6.58 1.00 5.24
N LEU A 103 -7.35 2.07 5.12
CA LEU A 103 -7.65 2.95 6.25
C LEU A 103 -9.12 2.84 6.63
N ASP A 104 -9.39 2.76 7.93
CA ASP A 104 -10.69 3.05 8.53
C ASP A 104 -10.59 4.39 9.27
N GLU A 105 -11.38 5.37 8.88
CA GLU A 105 -11.35 6.73 9.46
C GLU A 105 -9.91 7.31 9.59
N GLN A 106 -9.09 7.17 8.55
CA GLN A 106 -7.68 7.60 8.48
C GLN A 106 -6.69 6.76 9.32
N THR A 107 -7.16 5.72 9.99
CA THR A 107 -6.32 4.80 10.77
C THR A 107 -5.99 3.56 9.94
N PRO A 108 -4.70 3.19 9.79
CA PRO A 108 -4.33 1.96 9.12
C PRO A 108 -4.96 0.73 9.77
N ILE A 109 -5.61 -0.10 8.96
CA ILE A 109 -6.19 -1.37 9.39
C ILE A 109 -5.07 -2.40 9.46
N LEU A 110 -4.78 -2.86 10.67
CA LEU A 110 -3.90 -3.99 10.92
C LEU A 110 -4.72 -5.27 11.02
N THR A 111 -4.11 -6.41 10.69
CA THR A 111 -4.71 -7.75 10.88
C THR A 111 -5.27 -7.93 12.29
N SER A 112 -4.54 -7.46 13.31
CA SER A 112 -4.96 -7.55 14.72
C SER A 112 -6.16 -6.67 15.08
N MET A 113 -6.61 -5.79 14.18
CA MET A 113 -7.78 -4.91 14.36
C MET A 113 -9.05 -5.50 13.74
N THR A 114 -8.95 -6.55 12.93
CA THR A 114 -10.12 -7.27 12.40
C THR A 114 -10.57 -8.35 13.37
N ARG A 115 -11.87 -8.65 13.38
CA ARG A 115 -12.51 -9.61 14.29
C ARG A 115 -12.06 -11.04 14.04
N ASP A 116 -11.81 -11.36 12.78
CA ASP A 116 -11.35 -12.66 12.28
C ASP A 116 -9.83 -12.80 12.24
N ASN A 117 -9.07 -11.72 12.53
CA ASN A 117 -7.63 -11.63 12.29
C ASN A 117 -7.24 -12.04 10.86
N LYS A 118 -8.09 -11.72 9.87
CA LYS A 118 -7.84 -12.01 8.47
C LYS A 118 -6.56 -11.31 8.00
N GLU A 119 -5.63 -12.10 7.49
CA GLU A 119 -4.42 -11.58 6.87
C GLU A 119 -4.79 -10.88 5.55
N LEU A 120 -4.37 -9.61 5.41
CA LEU A 120 -4.69 -8.79 4.25
C LEU A 120 -3.51 -8.76 3.27
N VAL A 121 -3.81 -8.86 1.98
CA VAL A 121 -2.84 -8.49 0.95
C VAL A 121 -2.61 -6.98 1.06
N THR A 122 -1.35 -6.61 1.24
CA THR A 122 -0.91 -5.23 1.43
C THR A 122 0.03 -4.76 0.35
N GLY A 123 0.59 -5.65 -0.48
CA GLY A 123 1.58 -5.23 -1.46
C GLY A 123 1.89 -6.25 -2.53
N VAL A 124 2.69 -5.81 -3.48
CA VAL A 124 3.15 -6.61 -4.62
C VAL A 124 4.63 -6.36 -4.85
N VAL A 125 5.33 -7.43 -5.20
CA VAL A 125 6.73 -7.43 -5.56
C VAL A 125 6.86 -7.59 -7.08
N PHE A 126 7.67 -6.76 -7.71
CA PHE A 126 7.88 -6.75 -9.16
C PHE A 126 9.35 -6.89 -9.51
N ASN A 127 9.61 -7.48 -10.68
CA ASN A 127 10.87 -7.26 -11.38
C ASN A 127 10.74 -5.95 -12.17
N ILE A 128 11.57 -4.95 -11.88
CA ILE A 128 11.42 -3.60 -12.43
C ILE A 128 11.71 -3.56 -13.93
N LYS A 129 12.67 -4.35 -14.40
CA LYS A 129 13.07 -4.39 -15.81
C LYS A 129 11.98 -4.98 -16.70
N THR A 130 11.35 -6.06 -16.23
CA THR A 130 10.29 -6.76 -16.99
C THR A 130 8.88 -6.30 -16.63
N LYS A 131 8.75 -5.49 -15.57
CA LYS A 131 7.48 -5.05 -14.97
C LYS A 131 6.56 -6.20 -14.51
N LYS A 132 7.08 -7.43 -14.44
CA LYS A 132 6.31 -8.62 -14.05
C LYS A 132 6.17 -8.71 -12.53
N LYS A 133 4.96 -9.03 -12.07
CA LYS A 133 4.69 -9.43 -10.68
C LYS A 133 5.46 -10.72 -10.36
N ILE A 134 6.13 -10.74 -9.21
CA ILE A 134 6.90 -11.88 -8.69
C ILE A 134 6.14 -12.54 -7.54
N SER A 135 5.64 -11.74 -6.61
CA SER A 135 4.99 -12.20 -5.38
C SER A 135 4.08 -11.12 -4.81
N MET A 136 3.32 -11.49 -3.77
CA MET A 136 2.50 -10.55 -3.00
C MET A 136 3.01 -10.48 -1.56
N SER A 137 2.72 -9.36 -0.91
CA SER A 137 3.03 -9.12 0.50
C SER A 137 1.75 -9.05 1.31
N PHE A 138 1.81 -9.62 2.50
CA PHE A 138 0.77 -9.59 3.50
C PHE A 138 1.28 -8.83 4.73
N GLY A 139 0.36 -8.40 5.61
CA GLY A 139 0.66 -7.67 6.85
C GLY A 139 1.51 -8.46 7.86
N GLY A 140 2.79 -8.69 7.54
CA GLY A 140 3.73 -9.49 8.33
C GLY A 140 4.77 -10.29 7.52
N GLY A 141 4.65 -10.38 6.19
CA GLY A 141 5.57 -11.17 5.38
C GLY A 141 5.37 -11.07 3.86
N THR A 142 6.13 -11.88 3.13
CA THR A 142 6.03 -12.01 1.66
C THR A 142 5.85 -13.48 1.29
N ILE A 143 4.88 -13.77 0.41
CA ILE A 143 4.66 -15.13 -0.10
C ILE A 143 4.88 -15.11 -1.61
N THR A 144 5.83 -15.92 -2.09
CA THR A 144 5.97 -16.18 -3.52
C THR A 144 4.87 -17.16 -3.93
N ILE A 145 3.82 -16.66 -4.57
CA ILE A 145 2.81 -17.53 -5.18
C ILE A 145 3.31 -17.93 -6.57
N SER A 146 3.85 -19.14 -6.68
CA SER A 146 4.15 -19.76 -7.97
C SER A 146 2.99 -20.67 -8.38
N GLY A 147 2.09 -20.14 -9.22
CA GLY A 147 1.00 -20.90 -9.86
C GLY A 147 -0.15 -21.31 -8.93
N GLY A 148 -1.39 -21.11 -9.39
CA GLY A 148 -2.59 -21.71 -8.79
C GLY A 148 -3.71 -20.74 -8.45
N ASP A 149 -3.42 -19.51 -8.05
CA ASP A 149 -4.46 -18.53 -7.74
C ASP A 149 -4.79 -17.67 -8.96
N ASN A 150 -6.04 -17.74 -9.43
CA ASN A 150 -6.48 -17.04 -10.62
C ASN A 150 -6.40 -15.51 -10.44
N ARG A 151 -6.61 -15.00 -9.21
CA ARG A 151 -6.69 -13.55 -8.96
C ARG A 151 -5.30 -12.92 -9.02
N PHE A 152 -4.25 -13.73 -8.79
CA PHE A 152 -2.88 -13.24 -8.86
C PHE A 152 -2.50 -12.90 -10.30
N GLN A 153 -2.96 -13.71 -11.26
CA GLN A 153 -2.69 -13.53 -12.68
C GLN A 153 -3.69 -12.59 -13.34
N ASN A 154 -4.99 -12.74 -13.04
CA ASN A 154 -6.08 -11.92 -13.56
C ASN A 154 -6.82 -11.22 -12.42
N THR A 155 -6.57 -9.92 -12.25
CA THR A 155 -7.22 -9.13 -11.19
C THR A 155 -8.71 -8.86 -11.45
N LEU A 156 -9.17 -8.97 -12.70
CA LEU A 156 -10.57 -8.79 -13.06
C LEU A 156 -11.25 -10.16 -13.26
N HIS A 157 -11.25 -10.97 -12.21
CA HIS A 157 -11.98 -12.23 -12.20
C HIS A 157 -13.50 -11.97 -12.17
N PRO A 158 -14.37 -12.87 -12.66
CA PRO A 158 -15.82 -12.62 -12.75
C PRO A 158 -16.47 -12.12 -11.47
N GLU A 159 -16.08 -12.61 -10.29
CA GLU A 159 -16.63 -12.10 -9.03
C GLU A 159 -16.16 -10.68 -8.67
N VAL A 160 -14.93 -10.29 -9.04
CA VAL A 160 -14.46 -8.90 -8.89
C VAL A 160 -15.24 -8.00 -9.85
N ALA A 161 -15.45 -8.45 -11.08
CA ALA A 161 -16.24 -7.76 -12.09
C ALA A 161 -17.68 -7.53 -11.60
N LEU A 162 -18.36 -8.60 -11.14
CA LEU A 162 -19.71 -8.52 -10.57
C LEU A 162 -19.76 -7.62 -9.33
N TYR A 163 -18.75 -7.70 -8.46
CA TYR A 163 -18.67 -6.85 -7.27
C TYR A 163 -18.58 -5.37 -7.67
N LEU A 164 -17.68 -5.02 -8.60
CA LEU A 164 -17.52 -3.65 -9.11
C LEU A 164 -18.81 -3.11 -9.73
N GLU A 165 -19.54 -3.94 -10.48
CA GLU A 165 -20.83 -3.58 -11.09
C GLU A 165 -21.88 -3.25 -10.02
N HIS A 166 -22.08 -4.14 -9.05
CA HIS A 166 -23.13 -3.99 -8.04
C HIS A 166 -22.82 -2.93 -6.97
N HIS A 167 -21.54 -2.67 -6.70
CA HIS A 167 -21.13 -1.77 -5.62
C HIS A 167 -20.53 -0.47 -6.13
N TRP A 168 -20.57 -0.19 -7.45
CA TRP A 168 -19.90 0.94 -8.07
C TRP A 168 -20.12 2.25 -7.30
N ALA A 169 -21.35 2.57 -6.90
CA ALA A 169 -21.66 3.80 -6.19
C ALA A 169 -20.91 3.95 -4.85
N ALA A 170 -20.76 2.85 -4.09
CA ALA A 170 -20.12 2.83 -2.78
C ALA A 170 -18.59 2.73 -2.83
N LEU A 171 -18.01 2.30 -3.96
CA LEU A 171 -16.56 2.14 -4.09
C LEU A 171 -15.81 3.44 -3.75
N ASN A 172 -14.63 3.25 -3.18
CA ASN A 172 -13.67 4.32 -2.99
C ASN A 172 -13.40 5.06 -4.31
N ASN A 173 -13.33 6.40 -4.28
CA ASN A 173 -13.10 7.20 -5.48
C ASN A 173 -11.82 6.81 -6.24
N CYS A 174 -10.75 6.46 -5.53
CA CYS A 174 -9.52 6.04 -6.18
C CYS A 174 -9.59 4.63 -6.73
N PHE A 175 -10.40 3.75 -6.14
CA PHE A 175 -10.67 2.45 -6.74
C PHE A 175 -11.46 2.61 -8.04
N LYS A 176 -12.50 3.45 -8.08
CA LYS A 176 -13.23 3.80 -9.32
C LYS A 176 -12.29 4.32 -10.42
N LYS A 177 -11.41 5.27 -10.09
CA LYS A 177 -10.45 5.84 -11.04
C LYS A 177 -9.43 4.82 -11.55
N LEU A 178 -8.99 3.90 -10.71
CA LEU A 178 -8.15 2.78 -11.13
C LEU A 178 -8.93 1.79 -12.01
N ALA A 179 -10.19 1.50 -11.69
CA ALA A 179 -11.06 0.64 -12.49
C ALA A 179 -11.26 1.22 -13.90
N GLU A 180 -11.58 2.52 -14.00
CA GLU A 180 -11.68 3.26 -15.28
C GLU A 180 -10.38 3.16 -16.10
N LYS A 181 -9.21 3.34 -15.45
CA LYS A 181 -7.89 3.21 -16.09
C LYS A 181 -7.62 1.79 -16.62
N ASN A 182 -8.28 0.79 -16.05
CA ASN A 182 -8.21 -0.62 -16.47
C ASN A 182 -9.40 -1.03 -17.37
N GLY A 183 -10.17 -0.07 -17.91
CA GLY A 183 -11.25 -0.33 -18.86
C GLY A 183 -12.59 -0.71 -18.25
N VAL A 184 -12.73 -0.65 -16.92
CA VAL A 184 -14.01 -0.90 -16.24
C VAL A 184 -14.76 0.42 -16.10
N THR A 185 -15.97 0.50 -16.69
CA THR A 185 -16.83 1.69 -16.58
C THR A 185 -18.11 1.36 -15.81
N SER A 186 -18.74 2.38 -15.23
CA SER A 186 -19.90 2.21 -14.35
C SER A 186 -21.02 1.39 -15.04
N GLY A 187 -21.22 0.15 -14.59
CA GLY A 187 -22.30 -0.72 -15.05
C GLY A 187 -22.11 -1.40 -16.40
N LYS A 188 -20.89 -1.39 -16.99
CA LYS A 188 -20.56 -2.20 -18.17
C LYS A 188 -19.13 -2.70 -18.08
N ILE A 189 -19.00 -4.02 -17.97
CA ILE A 189 -17.75 -4.75 -18.18
C ILE A 189 -17.93 -5.49 -19.49
N ASP A 190 -17.26 -5.00 -20.53
CA ASP A 190 -17.23 -5.66 -21.82
C ASP A 190 -16.28 -6.88 -21.70
N TYR A 191 -16.85 -8.08 -21.71
CA TYR A 191 -16.12 -9.36 -21.70
C TYR A 191 -15.61 -9.73 -23.09
#